data_AF-A0A7W1GQE2-F1
#
_entry.id   AF-A0A7W1GQE2-F1
#
_cell.length_a   1.000
_cell.length_b   1.000
_cell.length_c   1.000
_cell.angle_alpha   90.00
_cell.angle_beta   90.00
_cell.angle_gamma   90.00
#
_symmetry.space_group_name_H-M   'P 1'
#
loop_
_entity.id
_entity.type
_entity.pdbx_description
1 polymer ?
#
loop_
_entity_poly.entity_id
_entity_poly.type
_entity_poly.pdbx_seq_one_letter_code
_entity_poly.pdbx_strand_id
1 'polypeptide(L)'
;TVGLVGTELIRRLNPMLAGLNQRQFDRAMKLTMVRVMAERAETVRLSLPQQDLDWAVAMGERMTGSLREAGYPIVGDLADLTPQPVPGRQPDDVSDTELLDTALVTLAGLAEQYASTWWAERGPEREVDSHGLTRGASRARAVGFKAKRAAARAADRVPLAGRALGAYLGRRRT
;
A
#
# COMPACT_ATOMS: atom_id res chain seq x y z
N THR A 1 -14.15 8.82 0.59
CA THR A 1 -14.96 8.21 -0.50
C THR A 1 -14.31 8.55 -1.81
N VAL A 2 -14.33 7.65 -2.79
CA VAL A 2 -13.81 7.94 -4.14
C VAL A 2 -14.90 8.69 -4.91
N GLY A 3 -14.56 9.79 -5.56
CA GLY A 3 -15.51 10.56 -6.38
C GLY A 3 -15.94 9.81 -7.63
N LEU A 4 -16.80 10.45 -8.44
CA LEU A 4 -17.32 9.89 -9.69
C LEU A 4 -16.20 9.40 -10.63
N VAL A 5 -15.22 10.26 -10.93
CA VAL A 5 -14.13 9.95 -11.85
C VAL A 5 -13.26 8.81 -11.34
N GLY A 6 -12.93 8.80 -10.05
CA GLY A 6 -12.15 7.71 -9.45
C GLY A 6 -12.93 6.39 -9.42
N THR A 7 -14.26 6.43 -9.27
CA THR A 7 -15.11 5.23 -9.34
C THR A 7 -15.06 4.62 -10.73
N GLU A 8 -15.16 5.46 -11.78
CA GLU A 8 -15.05 5.01 -13.16
C GLU A 8 -13.65 4.43 -13.47
N LEU A 9 -12.59 5.09 -12.99
CA LEU A 9 -11.22 4.58 -13.13
C LEU A 9 -11.06 3.20 -12.47
N ILE A 10 -11.60 3.01 -11.26
CA ILE A 10 -11.59 1.71 -10.57
C ILE A 10 -12.36 0.67 -11.37
N ARG A 11 -13.55 1.02 -11.92
CA ARG A 11 -14.35 0.11 -12.74
C ARG A 11 -13.57 -0.40 -13.95
N ARG A 12 -12.82 0.47 -14.63
CA ARG A 12 -11.96 0.10 -15.78
C ARG A 12 -10.74 -0.73 -15.35
N LEU A 13 -10.17 -0.48 -14.19
CA LEU A 13 -9.01 -1.22 -13.67
C LEU A 13 -9.35 -2.61 -13.12
N ASN A 14 -10.54 -2.78 -12.52
CA ASN A 14 -10.91 -4.03 -11.85
C ASN A 14 -10.73 -5.29 -12.73
N PRO A 15 -11.18 -5.33 -13.99
CA PRO A 15 -10.96 -6.48 -14.88
C PRO A 15 -9.47 -6.75 -15.15
N MET A 16 -8.64 -5.70 -15.23
CA MET A 16 -7.19 -5.82 -15.46
C MET A 16 -6.45 -6.39 -14.25
N LEU A 17 -7.02 -6.21 -13.05
CA LEU A 17 -6.47 -6.69 -11.78
C LEU A 17 -7.05 -8.04 -11.34
N ALA A 18 -7.81 -8.72 -12.19
CA ALA A 18 -8.49 -9.98 -11.85
C ALA A 18 -7.55 -11.13 -11.45
N GLY A 19 -6.25 -11.04 -11.76
CA GLY A 19 -5.24 -12.01 -11.34
C GLY A 19 -4.76 -11.85 -9.88
N LEU A 20 -5.11 -10.77 -9.21
CA LEU A 20 -4.74 -10.55 -7.81
C LEU A 20 -5.65 -11.34 -6.87
N ASN A 21 -5.07 -11.91 -5.81
CA ASN A 21 -5.90 -12.42 -4.72
C ASN A 21 -6.50 -11.29 -3.90
N GLN A 22 -7.54 -11.59 -3.11
CA GLN A 22 -8.27 -10.59 -2.32
C GLN A 22 -7.37 -9.73 -1.42
N ARG A 23 -6.34 -10.32 -0.78
CA ARG A 23 -5.43 -9.57 0.10
C ARG A 23 -4.54 -8.61 -0.69
N GLN A 24 -4.04 -9.03 -1.85
CA GLN A 24 -3.25 -8.20 -2.75
C GLN A 24 -4.09 -7.05 -3.30
N PHE A 25 -5.31 -7.37 -3.76
CA PHE A 25 -6.26 -6.38 -4.25
C PHE A 25 -6.58 -5.35 -3.17
N ASP A 26 -6.95 -5.79 -1.96
CA ASP A 26 -7.25 -4.90 -0.85
C ASP A 26 -6.06 -4.02 -0.47
N ARG A 27 -4.83 -4.57 -0.46
CA ARG A 27 -3.61 -3.81 -0.17
C ARG A 27 -3.37 -2.72 -1.22
N ALA A 28 -3.45 -3.04 -2.51
CA ALA A 28 -3.20 -2.08 -3.58
C ALA A 28 -4.33 -1.04 -3.68
N MET A 29 -5.57 -1.49 -3.66
CA MET A 29 -6.74 -0.65 -3.90
C MET A 29 -7.11 0.19 -2.68
N LYS A 30 -7.35 -0.43 -1.52
CA LYS A 30 -7.90 0.29 -0.36
C LYS A 30 -6.86 1.15 0.33
N LEU A 31 -5.63 0.65 0.46
CA LEU A 31 -4.61 1.34 1.26
C LEU A 31 -3.81 2.38 0.48
N THR A 32 -3.82 2.31 -0.86
CA THR A 32 -3.05 3.23 -1.70
C THR A 32 -3.95 3.97 -2.69
N MET A 33 -4.58 3.27 -3.63
CA MET A 33 -5.29 3.93 -4.73
C MET A 33 -6.50 4.77 -4.26
N VAL A 34 -7.35 4.18 -3.40
CA VAL A 34 -8.52 4.88 -2.85
C VAL A 34 -8.11 6.09 -2.03
N ARG A 35 -6.98 6.04 -1.31
CA ARG A 35 -6.50 7.17 -0.51
C ARG A 35 -6.06 8.33 -1.40
N VAL A 36 -5.22 8.04 -2.41
CA VAL A 36 -4.74 9.05 -3.36
C VAL A 36 -5.91 9.69 -4.12
N MET A 37 -6.90 8.89 -4.54
CA MET A 37 -8.08 9.42 -5.22
C MET A 37 -9.02 10.19 -4.28
N ALA A 38 -9.20 9.74 -3.03
CA ALA A 38 -10.11 10.38 -2.07
C ALA A 38 -9.63 11.77 -1.64
N GLU A 39 -8.32 11.99 -1.56
CA GLU A 39 -7.75 13.32 -1.25
C GLU A 39 -8.07 14.36 -2.33
N ARG A 40 -8.46 13.93 -3.54
CA ARG A 40 -8.74 14.81 -4.67
C ARG A 40 -10.12 14.61 -5.29
N ALA A 41 -10.99 13.87 -4.60
CA ALA A 41 -12.31 13.58 -5.10
C ALA A 41 -13.21 14.81 -5.00
N GLU A 42 -13.76 15.24 -6.14
CA GLU A 42 -14.87 16.19 -6.13
C GLU A 42 -16.15 15.54 -5.61
N THR A 43 -16.93 16.30 -4.84
CA THR A 43 -18.23 15.88 -4.36
C THR A 43 -19.26 16.05 -5.47
N VAL A 44 -19.33 15.09 -6.37
CA VAL A 44 -20.34 15.03 -7.44
C VAL A 44 -21.49 14.13 -6.99
N ARG A 45 -22.74 14.57 -7.20
CA ARG A 45 -23.92 13.71 -6.99
C ARG A 45 -23.99 12.67 -8.10
N LEU A 46 -24.05 11.40 -7.70
CA LEU A 46 -24.27 10.28 -8.62
C LEU A 46 -25.77 10.10 -8.86
N SER A 47 -26.13 9.85 -10.11
CA SER A 47 -27.48 9.40 -10.48
C SER A 47 -27.45 7.92 -10.83
N LEU A 48 -28.57 7.23 -10.61
CA LEU A 48 -28.76 5.86 -11.09
C LEU A 48 -29.29 5.91 -12.53
N PRO A 49 -28.78 5.05 -13.43
CA PRO A 49 -29.44 4.76 -14.70
C PRO A 49 -30.89 4.32 -14.48
N GLN A 50 -31.79 4.63 -15.43
CA GLN A 50 -33.22 4.34 -15.28
C GLN A 50 -33.48 2.84 -15.01
N GLN A 51 -32.79 1.95 -15.71
CA GLN A 51 -32.89 0.51 -15.51
C GLN A 51 -32.55 0.07 -14.07
N ASP A 52 -31.54 0.70 -13.46
CA ASP A 52 -31.09 0.39 -12.10
C ASP A 52 -32.03 1.04 -11.06
N LEU A 53 -32.60 2.20 -11.38
CA LEU A 53 -33.64 2.83 -10.58
C LEU A 53 -34.89 1.96 -10.52
N ASP A 54 -35.35 1.44 -11.66
CA ASP A 54 -36.53 0.56 -11.74
C ASP A 54 -36.31 -0.71 -10.90
N TRP A 55 -35.12 -1.30 -10.99
CA TRP A 55 -34.73 -2.42 -10.15
C TRP A 55 -34.74 -2.05 -8.65
N ALA A 56 -34.17 -0.90 -8.30
CA ALA A 56 -34.07 -0.43 -6.92
C ALA A 56 -35.44 -0.13 -6.32
N VAL A 57 -36.35 0.48 -7.11
CA VAL A 57 -37.76 0.69 -6.74
C VAL A 57 -38.46 -0.63 -6.49
N ALA A 58 -38.38 -1.59 -7.42
CA ALA A 58 -38.97 -2.90 -7.24
C ALA A 58 -38.40 -3.64 -6.00
N MET A 59 -37.13 -3.43 -5.68
CA MET A 59 -36.53 -3.97 -4.46
C MET A 59 -37.07 -3.29 -3.19
N GLY A 60 -37.17 -1.97 -3.17
CA GLY A 60 -37.74 -1.21 -2.06
C GLY A 60 -39.20 -1.62 -1.79
N GLU A 61 -40.00 -1.77 -2.84
CA GLU A 61 -41.38 -2.26 -2.73
C GLU A 61 -41.46 -3.65 -2.12
N ARG A 62 -40.61 -4.60 -2.55
CA ARG A 62 -40.55 -5.93 -1.94
C ARG A 62 -40.16 -5.90 -0.46
N MET A 63 -39.15 -5.10 -0.10
CA MET A 63 -38.71 -4.98 1.29
C MET A 63 -39.79 -4.36 2.16
N THR A 64 -40.40 -3.26 1.72
CA THR A 64 -41.49 -2.60 2.46
C THR A 64 -42.72 -3.50 2.60
N GLY A 65 -43.05 -4.28 1.56
CA GLY A 65 -44.09 -5.31 1.63
C GLY A 65 -43.81 -6.35 2.71
N SER A 66 -42.60 -6.90 2.72
CA SER A 66 -42.17 -7.91 3.71
C SER A 66 -42.22 -7.35 5.15
N LEU A 67 -41.82 -6.09 5.33
CA LEU A 67 -41.87 -5.41 6.64
C LEU A 67 -43.31 -5.17 7.12
N ARG A 68 -44.22 -4.81 6.21
CA ARG A 68 -45.66 -4.66 6.53
C ARG A 68 -46.27 -6.01 6.94
N GLU A 69 -45.99 -7.07 6.18
CA GLU A 69 -46.50 -8.41 6.46
C GLU A 69 -46.01 -8.97 7.80
N ALA A 70 -44.76 -8.67 8.17
CA ALA A 70 -44.19 -9.09 9.44
C ALA A 70 -44.77 -8.37 10.68
N GLY A 71 -45.50 -7.26 10.49
CA GLY A 71 -46.22 -6.56 11.57
C GLY A 71 -45.33 -5.86 12.59
N TYR A 72 -44.08 -5.52 12.23
CA TYR A 72 -43.18 -4.82 13.15
C TYR A 72 -43.67 -3.39 13.46
N PRO A 73 -43.46 -2.89 14.69
CA PRO A 73 -43.68 -1.48 15.00
C PRO A 73 -42.57 -0.63 14.35
N ILE A 74 -42.90 0.07 13.28
CA ILE A 74 -41.96 0.90 12.52
C ILE A 74 -42.12 2.37 12.93
N VAL A 75 -41.00 3.01 13.22
CA VAL A 75 -40.94 4.46 13.47
C VAL A 75 -40.50 5.14 12.17
N GLY A 76 -41.37 5.98 11.59
CA GLY A 76 -41.17 6.63 10.30
C GLY A 76 -42.14 6.13 9.23
N ASP A 77 -41.95 6.59 7.98
CA ASP A 77 -42.74 6.13 6.84
C ASP A 77 -41.95 5.08 6.04
N LEU A 78 -42.58 3.94 5.76
CA LEU A 78 -42.02 2.92 4.88
C LEU A 78 -41.88 3.42 3.43
N ALA A 79 -42.69 4.38 3.00
CA ALA A 79 -42.58 4.98 1.68
C ALA A 79 -41.23 5.69 1.46
N ASP A 80 -40.56 6.13 2.53
CA ASP A 80 -39.22 6.73 2.47
C ASP A 80 -38.14 5.74 2.00
N LEU A 81 -38.42 4.44 2.07
CA LEU A 81 -37.51 3.39 1.59
C LEU A 81 -37.62 3.13 0.08
N THR A 82 -38.59 3.75 -0.60
CA THR A 82 -38.69 3.67 -2.06
C THR A 82 -37.76 4.69 -2.70
N PRO A 83 -36.73 4.25 -3.45
CA PRO A 83 -35.80 5.14 -4.13
C PRO A 83 -36.52 6.12 -5.06
N GLN A 84 -36.05 7.36 -5.10
CA GLN A 84 -36.53 8.39 -6.01
C GLN A 84 -35.42 8.79 -6.99
N PRO A 85 -35.76 9.16 -8.24
CA PRO A 85 -34.78 9.68 -9.17
C PRO A 85 -34.15 10.96 -8.59
N VAL A 86 -32.82 10.99 -8.56
CA VAL A 86 -32.04 12.17 -8.17
C VAL A 86 -31.22 12.65 -9.36
N PRO A 87 -31.19 13.96 -9.64
CA PRO A 87 -30.33 14.50 -10.68
C PRO A 87 -28.86 14.36 -10.26
N GLY A 88 -28.02 13.95 -11.21
CA GLY A 88 -26.61 13.67 -11.00
C GLY A 88 -25.95 13.13 -12.26
N ARG A 89 -24.64 12.94 -12.19
CA ARG A 89 -23.84 12.34 -13.26
C ARG A 89 -23.73 10.83 -13.07
N GLN A 90 -23.64 10.10 -14.18
CA GLN A 90 -23.34 8.67 -14.20
C GLN A 90 -21.84 8.44 -14.44
N PRO A 91 -21.28 7.30 -14.01
CA PRO A 91 -19.88 6.91 -14.30
C PRO A 91 -19.52 6.98 -15.79
N ASP A 92 -20.46 6.69 -16.67
CA ASP A 92 -20.26 6.73 -18.11
C ASP A 92 -20.26 8.17 -18.68
N ASP A 93 -20.67 9.18 -17.91
CA ASP A 93 -20.60 10.61 -18.28
C ASP A 93 -19.21 11.22 -18.02
N VAL A 94 -18.24 10.42 -17.56
CA VAL A 94 -16.89 10.88 -17.29
C VAL A 94 -16.11 10.97 -18.60
N SER A 95 -15.58 12.16 -18.89
CA SER A 95 -14.76 12.39 -20.08
C SER A 95 -13.40 11.71 -20.00
N ASP A 96 -12.81 11.39 -21.16
CA ASP A 96 -11.47 10.82 -21.23
C ASP A 96 -10.40 11.74 -20.63
N THR A 97 -10.58 13.07 -20.72
CA THR A 97 -9.69 14.06 -20.10
C THR A 97 -9.75 13.97 -18.57
N GLU A 98 -10.95 13.95 -17.97
CA GLU A 98 -11.11 13.78 -16.53
C GLU A 98 -10.47 12.48 -16.03
N LEU A 99 -10.64 11.39 -16.79
CA LEU A 99 -10.02 10.10 -16.49
C LEU A 99 -8.50 10.15 -16.59
N LEU A 100 -7.95 10.77 -17.65
CA LEU A 100 -6.51 10.89 -17.84
C LEU A 100 -5.87 11.68 -16.69
N ASP A 101 -6.45 12.82 -16.33
CA ASP A 101 -5.95 13.65 -15.22
C ASP A 101 -5.95 12.87 -13.91
N THR A 102 -7.05 12.18 -13.61
CA THR A 102 -7.17 11.34 -12.41
C THR A 102 -6.21 10.16 -12.43
N ALA A 103 -5.97 9.54 -13.59
CA ALA A 103 -5.04 8.44 -13.75
C ALA A 103 -3.60 8.89 -13.52
N LEU A 104 -3.18 10.02 -14.10
CA LEU A 104 -1.84 10.58 -13.91
C LEU A 104 -1.56 10.87 -12.43
N VAL A 105 -2.52 11.49 -11.75
CA VAL A 105 -2.44 11.75 -10.32
C VAL A 105 -2.31 10.44 -9.51
N THR A 106 -3.16 9.47 -9.83
CA THR A 106 -3.17 8.18 -9.14
C THR A 106 -1.84 7.44 -9.33
N LEU A 107 -1.30 7.45 -10.55
CA LEU A 107 -0.01 6.85 -10.88
C LEU A 107 1.15 7.56 -10.17
N ALA A 108 1.13 8.89 -10.08
CA ALA A 108 2.12 9.65 -9.33
C ALA A 108 2.11 9.27 -7.84
N GLY A 109 0.94 9.23 -7.21
CA GLY A 109 0.80 8.81 -5.81
C GLY A 109 1.20 7.35 -5.57
N LEU A 110 0.92 6.45 -6.52
CA LEU A 110 1.40 5.06 -6.49
C LEU A 110 2.93 4.99 -6.57
N ALA A 111 3.55 5.77 -7.46
CA ALA A 111 4.99 5.81 -7.62
C ALA A 111 5.69 6.33 -6.35
N GLU A 112 5.17 7.38 -5.73
CA GLU A 112 5.67 7.92 -4.46
C GLU A 112 5.57 6.91 -3.32
N GLN A 113 4.42 6.21 -3.20
CA GLN A 113 4.23 5.16 -2.20
C GLN A 113 5.17 3.98 -2.44
N TYR A 114 5.28 3.53 -3.69
CA TYR A 114 6.22 2.47 -4.05
C TYR A 114 7.65 2.86 -3.70
N ALA A 115 8.10 4.06 -4.08
CA ALA A 115 9.43 4.57 -3.73
C ALA A 115 9.62 4.59 -2.21
N SER A 116 8.69 5.17 -1.45
CA SER A 116 8.76 5.21 0.02
C SER A 116 8.92 3.83 0.64
N THR A 117 8.13 2.84 0.18
CA THR A 117 8.26 1.45 0.66
C THR A 117 9.58 0.80 0.27
N TRP A 118 10.04 1.02 -0.97
CA TRP A 118 11.31 0.50 -1.47
C TRP A 118 12.51 1.05 -0.68
N TRP A 119 12.50 2.35 -0.39
CA TRP A 119 13.54 3.02 0.41
C TRP A 119 13.49 2.62 1.89
N ALA A 120 12.30 2.37 2.44
CA ALA A 120 12.15 1.87 3.80
C ALA A 120 12.71 0.44 3.95
N GLU A 121 12.49 -0.43 2.97
CA GLU A 121 12.97 -1.82 3.00
C GLU A 121 14.47 -1.96 2.69
N ARG A 122 15.03 -1.13 1.80
CA ARG A 122 16.47 -1.15 1.50
C ARG A 122 17.34 -0.48 2.55
N GLY A 123 16.74 0.24 3.51
CA GLY A 123 17.45 1.25 4.29
C GLY A 123 17.93 2.38 3.38
N PRO A 124 18.40 3.52 3.93
CA PRO A 124 19.05 4.51 3.11
C PRO A 124 20.18 3.80 2.38
N GLU A 125 20.09 3.74 1.06
CA GLU A 125 21.23 3.47 0.21
C GLU A 125 22.26 4.47 0.70
N ARG A 126 23.22 4.00 1.50
CA ARG A 126 24.34 4.84 1.91
C ARG A 126 24.91 5.26 0.58
N GLU A 127 24.62 6.49 0.18
CA GLU A 127 25.43 7.23 -0.74
C GLU A 127 26.82 7.00 -0.19
N VAL A 128 27.55 6.10 -0.86
CA VAL A 128 28.92 5.80 -0.49
C VAL A 128 29.62 7.05 -0.94
N ASP A 129 29.63 8.02 -0.04
CA ASP A 129 30.36 9.26 -0.13
C ASP A 129 31.84 8.85 -0.16
N SER A 130 32.25 8.52 -1.38
CA SER A 130 33.50 7.85 -1.71
C SER A 130 34.70 8.76 -1.50
N HIS A 131 34.47 10.01 -1.10
CA HIS A 131 35.46 11.06 -0.99
C HIS A 131 35.84 11.48 0.44
N GLY A 132 35.19 10.94 1.49
CA GLY A 132 35.52 11.31 2.88
C GLY A 132 35.91 10.14 3.82
N LEU A 133 35.18 9.02 3.75
CA LEU A 133 35.18 8.01 4.82
C LEU A 133 36.11 6.81 4.59
N THR A 134 36.70 6.69 3.39
CA THR A 134 37.59 5.58 3.01
C THR A 134 38.98 5.64 3.65
N ARG A 135 39.48 6.81 4.09
CA ARG A 135 40.82 6.89 4.71
C ARG A 135 40.87 6.39 6.16
N GLY A 136 39.83 6.65 6.96
CA GLY A 136 39.78 6.25 8.37
C GLY A 136 39.51 4.76 8.56
N ALA A 137 38.45 4.26 7.94
CA ALA A 137 38.04 2.86 8.08
C ALA A 137 39.03 1.87 7.42
N SER A 138 39.72 2.29 6.36
CA SER A 138 40.76 1.46 5.71
C SER A 138 42.06 1.42 6.53
N ARG A 139 42.42 2.51 7.23
CA ARG A 139 43.54 2.50 8.18
C ARG A 139 43.27 1.59 9.37
N ALA A 140 42.07 1.64 9.95
CA ALA A 140 41.68 0.75 11.05
C ALA A 140 41.74 -0.73 10.63
N ARG A 141 41.24 -1.06 9.43
CA ARG A 141 41.32 -2.43 8.88
C ARG A 141 42.76 -2.86 8.58
N ALA A 142 43.59 -1.98 8.03
CA ALA A 142 45.01 -2.27 7.78
C ALA A 142 45.81 -2.50 9.07
N VAL A 143 45.50 -1.75 10.14
CA VAL A 143 46.11 -1.94 11.46
C VAL A 143 45.68 -3.29 12.06
N GLY A 144 44.37 -3.61 12.02
CA GLY A 144 43.87 -4.91 12.50
C GLY A 144 44.46 -6.09 11.74
N PHE A 145 44.64 -5.98 10.41
CA PHE A 145 45.24 -7.02 9.59
C PHE A 145 46.75 -7.19 9.87
N LYS A 146 47.49 -6.09 10.06
CA LYS A 146 48.90 -6.14 10.46
C LYS A 146 49.07 -6.76 11.85
N ALA A 147 48.21 -6.43 12.80
CA ALA A 147 48.22 -7.03 14.14
C ALA A 147 47.94 -8.54 14.10
N LYS A 148 46.91 -8.97 13.35
CA LYS A 148 46.62 -10.40 13.13
C LYS A 148 47.78 -11.14 12.46
N ARG A 149 48.42 -10.54 11.47
CA ARG A 149 49.58 -11.14 10.77
C ARG A 149 50.83 -11.20 11.66
N ALA A 150 51.05 -10.21 12.51
CA ALA A 150 52.14 -10.23 13.50
C ALA A 150 51.90 -11.32 14.56
N ALA A 151 50.67 -11.46 15.06
CA ALA A 151 50.30 -12.53 15.99
C ALA A 151 50.46 -13.92 15.36
N ALA A 152 50.06 -14.10 14.10
CA ALA A 152 50.26 -15.35 13.37
C ALA A 152 51.76 -15.68 13.18
N ARG A 153 52.60 -14.69 12.84
CA ARG A 153 54.06 -14.88 12.73
C ARG A 153 54.75 -15.12 14.06
N ALA A 154 54.21 -14.58 15.16
CA ALA A 154 54.73 -14.81 16.51
C ALA A 154 54.34 -16.20 17.03
N ALA A 155 53.18 -16.72 16.62
CA ALA A 155 52.73 -18.07 16.97
C ALA A 155 53.66 -19.16 16.42
N ASP A 156 54.32 -18.93 15.28
CA ASP A 156 55.29 -19.86 14.70
C ASP A 156 56.65 -19.86 15.40
N ARG A 157 56.93 -18.94 16.33
CA ARG A 157 58.24 -18.84 17.00
C ARG A 157 58.23 -19.05 18.51
N VAL A 158 57.05 -19.09 19.16
CA VAL A 158 56.98 -19.21 20.62
C VAL A 158 55.94 -20.28 21.02
N PRO A 159 56.36 -21.46 21.51
CA PRO A 159 55.46 -22.57 21.86
C PRO A 159 54.49 -22.28 23.01
N LEU A 160 54.60 -21.12 23.67
CA LEU A 160 53.69 -20.68 24.75
C LEU A 160 52.45 -19.90 24.25
N ALA A 161 52.39 -19.49 22.99
CA ALA A 161 51.22 -18.77 22.44
C ALA A 161 49.99 -19.68 22.21
N GLY A 162 50.17 -21.00 22.12
CA GLY A 162 49.07 -21.96 21.96
C GLY A 162 48.14 -22.04 23.17
N ARG A 163 48.64 -21.77 24.39
CA ARG A 163 47.85 -21.82 25.62
C ARG A 163 46.87 -20.65 25.76
N ALA A 164 47.21 -19.48 25.20
CA ALA A 164 46.33 -18.30 25.26
C ALA A 164 45.11 -18.42 24.32
N LEU A 165 45.26 -19.12 23.18
CA LEU A 165 44.18 -19.37 22.23
C LEU A 165 43.17 -20.41 22.74
N GLY A 166 43.62 -21.42 23.51
CA GLY A 166 42.74 -22.39 24.15
C GLY A 166 41.80 -21.77 25.19
N ALA A 167 42.27 -20.78 25.96
CA ALA A 167 41.45 -20.08 26.95
C ALA A 167 40.39 -19.15 26.31
N TYR A 168 40.66 -18.59 25.13
CA TYR A 168 39.72 -17.72 24.42
C TYR A 168 38.61 -18.52 23.71
N LEU A 169 38.92 -19.70 23.18
CA LEU A 169 37.94 -20.56 22.51
C LEU A 169 37.10 -21.40 23.49
N GLY A 170 37.63 -21.71 24.68
CA GLY A 170 36.90 -22.44 25.73
C GLY A 170 35.76 -21.65 26.40
N ARG A 171 35.76 -20.31 26.31
CA ARG A 171 34.75 -19.46 26.97
C ARG A 171 33.47 -19.24 26.15
N ARG A 172 33.30 -19.94 25.02
CA ARG A 172 32.14 -19.79 24.12
C ARG A 172 31.27 -21.05 23.98
N ARG A 173 31.45 -22.02 24.87
CA ARG A 173 30.55 -23.18 25.03
C ARG A 173 30.20 -23.38 26.49
N THR A 174 29.33 -22.50 26.99
CA THR A 174 28.23 -22.73 27.95
C THR A 174 27.48 -21.42 28.04
#